data_AF-A0A7K4WSR0-F1
#
_entry.id   AF-A0A7K4WSR0-F1
#
_cell.length_a   1.000
_cell.length_b   1.000
_cell.length_c   1.000
_cell.angle_alpha   90.00
_cell.angle_beta   90.00
_cell.angle_gamma   90.00
#
_symmetry.space_group_name_H-M   'P 1'
#
loop_
_entity.id
_entity.type
_entity.pdbx_description
1 polymer ?
#
loop_
_entity_poly.entity_id
_entity_poly.type
_entity_poly.pdbx_seq_one_letter_code
_entity_poly.pdbx_strand_id
1 'polypeptide(L)'
;KSLIFGAIYLILVFGIQHFMKERRAYHLRKPLTLWSLSLTLFSAIGAWRVWKQMAFLLLTKGFKQSVCSKSVFIHPVSKLWMYLFIVSKLVELGDTLFIVLRKKKLTFVHWYHHLTAAVVGWYSYSEMIAGAGWITALNFSVHALTYSYYTVTAMGIRVPSSIAIIITTSQMVQMTGFVIMNIFIFFWKDDKVCHITWPMLLSTSWVYTTLLLLFCNFFFKTYLSGTRKSKGQ
;
A
#
# COMPACT_ATOMS: atom_id res chain seq x y z
N LYS A 1 17.76 9.09 9.01
CA LYS A 1 18.09 8.43 7.72
C LYS A 1 16.86 8.28 6.82
N SER A 2 15.72 7.74 7.28
CA SER A 2 14.50 7.57 6.46
C SER A 2 13.86 8.88 5.95
N LEU A 3 13.91 9.97 6.73
CA LEU A 3 13.44 11.29 6.28
C LEU A 3 14.26 11.86 5.12
N ILE A 4 15.56 11.53 5.05
CA ILE A 4 16.45 11.95 3.97
C ILE A 4 16.05 11.25 2.67
N PHE A 5 15.73 9.95 2.74
CA PHE A 5 15.20 9.22 1.59
C PHE A 5 13.87 9.81 1.09
N GLY A 6 12.99 10.21 2.00
CA GLY A 6 11.75 10.89 1.65
C GLY A 6 11.97 12.23 0.96
N ALA A 7 12.90 13.05 1.47
CA ALA A 7 13.27 14.33 0.86
C ALA A 7 13.91 14.15 -0.52
N ILE A 8 14.85 13.20 -0.66
CA ILE A 8 15.47 12.86 -1.94
C ILE A 8 14.41 12.41 -2.94
N TYR A 9 13.46 11.56 -2.52
CA TYR A 9 12.37 11.11 -3.38
C TYR A 9 11.52 12.29 -3.89
N LEU A 10 11.12 13.23 -3.02
CA LEU A 10 10.34 14.40 -3.45
C LEU A 10 11.14 15.28 -4.41
N ILE A 11 12.41 15.55 -4.11
CA ILE A 11 13.30 16.33 -4.98
C ILE A 11 13.44 15.67 -6.36
N LEU A 12 13.66 14.35 -6.39
CA LEU A 12 13.77 13.60 -7.64
C LEU A 12 12.46 13.62 -8.43
N VAL A 13 11.33 13.36 -7.79
CA VAL A 13 10.02 13.31 -8.48
C VAL A 13 9.67 14.68 -9.07
N PHE A 14 9.75 15.74 -8.27
CA PHE A 14 9.42 17.09 -8.75
C PHE A 14 10.49 17.65 -9.70
N GLY A 15 11.76 17.27 -9.52
CA GLY A 15 12.85 17.60 -10.43
C GLY A 15 12.67 16.95 -11.81
N ILE A 16 12.40 15.64 -11.86
CA ILE A 16 12.10 14.92 -13.10
C ILE A 16 10.83 15.49 -13.75
N GLN A 17 9.81 15.83 -12.96
CA GLN A 17 8.59 16.46 -13.48
C GLN A 17 8.87 17.83 -14.11
N HIS A 18 9.75 18.64 -13.52
CA HIS A 18 10.18 19.90 -14.09
C HIS A 18 10.98 19.70 -15.39
N PHE A 19 11.96 18.81 -15.37
CA PHE A 19 12.78 18.45 -16.55
C PHE A 19 11.94 17.90 -17.71
N MET A 20 10.90 17.12 -17.40
CA MET A 20 10.00 16.57 -18.41
C MET A 20 9.09 17.62 -19.04
N LYS A 21 8.96 18.85 -18.52
CA LYS A 21 8.09 19.89 -19.10
C LYS A 21 8.42 20.13 -20.58
N GLU A 22 9.70 20.22 -20.90
CA GLU A 22 10.21 20.53 -22.25
C GLU A 22 10.33 19.33 -23.18
N ARG A 23 10.13 18.10 -22.67
CA ARG A 23 10.29 16.85 -23.46
C ARG A 23 8.96 16.25 -23.90
N ARG A 24 8.96 15.36 -24.90
CA ARG A 24 7.77 14.58 -25.27
C ARG A 24 7.52 13.44 -24.27
N ALA A 25 6.27 13.00 -24.13
CA ALA A 25 5.93 11.87 -23.26
C ALA A 25 6.50 10.56 -23.83
N TYR A 26 7.08 9.71 -22.97
CA TYR A 26 7.63 8.42 -23.42
C TYR A 26 6.54 7.35 -23.55
N HIS A 27 6.67 6.50 -24.57
CA HIS A 27 5.82 5.33 -24.80
C HIS A 27 6.30 4.10 -24.01
N LEU A 28 6.20 4.17 -22.67
CA LEU A 28 6.70 3.12 -21.76
C LEU A 28 5.69 1.98 -21.51
N ARG A 29 4.88 1.61 -22.51
CA ARG A 29 3.79 0.64 -22.33
C ARG A 29 4.30 -0.77 -21.99
N LYS A 30 5.24 -1.31 -22.77
CA LYS A 30 5.83 -2.64 -22.50
C LYS A 30 6.59 -2.70 -21.17
N PRO A 31 7.49 -1.75 -20.84
CA PRO A 31 8.14 -1.72 -19.54
C PRO A 31 7.15 -1.62 -18.37
N LEU A 32 6.11 -0.79 -18.49
CA LEU A 32 5.08 -0.66 -17.47
C LEU A 32 4.29 -1.96 -17.28
N THR A 33 3.91 -2.64 -18.37
CA THR A 33 3.23 -3.94 -18.28
C THR A 33 4.10 -4.98 -17.57
N LEU A 34 5.38 -5.09 -17.93
CA LEU A 34 6.29 -6.05 -17.29
C LEU A 34 6.51 -5.71 -15.82
N TRP A 35 6.66 -4.42 -15.51
CA TRP A 35 6.78 -3.92 -14.15
C TRP A 35 5.56 -4.25 -13.29
N SER A 36 4.36 -3.89 -13.76
CA SER A 36 3.10 -4.19 -13.05
C SER A 36 2.89 -5.70 -12.90
N LEU A 37 3.21 -6.50 -13.93
CA LEU A 37 3.09 -7.96 -13.85
C LEU A 37 4.05 -8.55 -12.81
N SER A 38 5.28 -8.04 -12.75
CA SER A 38 6.27 -8.47 -11.76
C SER A 38 5.78 -8.18 -10.33
N LEU A 39 5.20 -6.99 -10.10
CA LEU A 39 4.61 -6.62 -8.81
C LEU A 39 3.36 -7.41 -8.48
N THR A 40 2.54 -7.77 -9.48
CA THR A 40 1.40 -8.70 -9.31
C THR A 40 1.87 -10.05 -8.81
N LEU A 41 2.81 -10.69 -9.51
CA LEU A 41 3.31 -12.02 -9.15
C LEU A 41 3.98 -12.00 -7.78
N PHE A 42 4.83 -11.01 -7.53
CA PHE A 42 5.45 -10.80 -6.23
C PHE A 42 4.41 -10.69 -5.11
N SER A 43 3.39 -9.86 -5.31
CA SER A 43 2.34 -9.64 -4.31
C SER A 43 1.47 -10.87 -4.10
N ALA A 44 1.15 -11.63 -5.15
CA ALA A 44 0.34 -12.85 -5.05
C ALA A 44 1.08 -13.97 -4.29
N ILE A 45 2.37 -14.17 -4.58
CA ILE A 45 3.20 -15.14 -3.87
C ILE A 45 3.39 -14.70 -2.41
N GLY A 46 3.65 -13.41 -2.18
CA GLY A 46 3.76 -12.84 -0.84
C GLY A 46 2.48 -13.00 -0.03
N ALA A 47 1.32 -12.72 -0.62
CA ALA A 47 0.01 -12.91 -0.02
C ALA A 47 -0.17 -14.37 0.42
N TRP A 48 0.02 -15.35 -0.48
CA TRP A 48 -0.08 -16.76 -0.14
C TRP A 48 0.80 -17.12 1.07
N ARG A 49 2.07 -16.74 1.01
CA ARG A 49 3.09 -17.16 2.00
C ARG A 49 2.82 -16.56 3.38
N VAL A 50 2.49 -15.27 3.44
CA VAL A 50 2.20 -14.59 4.71
C VAL A 50 0.83 -15.01 5.24
N TRP A 51 -0.17 -15.19 4.37
CA TRP A 51 -1.52 -15.62 4.77
C TRP A 51 -1.52 -17.00 5.42
N LYS A 52 -0.73 -17.95 4.90
CA LYS A 52 -0.58 -19.28 5.53
C LYS A 52 -0.13 -19.17 6.99
N GLN A 53 0.82 -18.28 7.28
CA GLN A 53 1.29 -18.03 8.65
C GLN A 53 0.20 -17.33 9.49
N MET A 54 -0.48 -16.32 8.93
CA MET A 54 -1.51 -15.57 9.65
C MET A 54 -2.73 -16.42 9.98
N ALA A 55 -3.18 -17.24 9.03
CA ALA A 55 -4.26 -18.19 9.24
C ALA A 55 -3.88 -19.20 10.33
N PHE A 56 -2.65 -19.74 10.30
CA PHE A 56 -2.18 -20.64 11.35
C PHE A 56 -2.21 -19.99 12.74
N LEU A 57 -1.70 -18.76 12.88
CA LEU A 57 -1.72 -18.04 14.16
C LEU A 57 -3.13 -17.71 14.62
N LEU A 58 -4.01 -17.31 13.70
CA LEU A 58 -5.40 -16.98 14.00
C LEU A 58 -6.16 -18.20 14.54
N LEU A 59 -6.02 -19.34 13.87
CA LEU A 59 -6.73 -20.57 14.20
C LEU A 59 -6.18 -21.26 15.46
N THR A 60 -4.88 -21.14 15.73
CA THR A 60 -4.25 -21.83 16.86
C THR A 60 -4.12 -20.98 18.13
N LYS A 61 -3.93 -19.66 17.99
CA LYS A 61 -3.65 -18.76 19.12
C LYS A 61 -4.70 -17.67 19.32
N GLY A 62 -5.70 -17.60 18.43
CA GLY A 62 -6.76 -16.59 18.48
C GLY A 62 -6.33 -15.22 17.94
N PHE A 63 -7.31 -14.32 17.85
CA PHE A 63 -7.16 -13.03 17.17
C PHE A 63 -6.12 -12.12 17.83
N LYS A 64 -6.22 -11.86 19.14
CA LYS A 64 -5.30 -10.98 19.88
C LYS A 64 -3.84 -11.41 19.71
N GLN A 65 -3.57 -12.70 19.90
CA GLN A 65 -2.22 -13.22 19.77
C GLN A 65 -1.73 -13.20 18.30
N SER A 66 -2.61 -13.41 17.32
CA SER A 66 -2.25 -13.29 15.90
C SER A 66 -1.81 -11.87 15.53
N VAL A 67 -2.47 -10.84 16.08
CA VAL A 67 -2.13 -9.43 15.85
C VAL A 67 -0.80 -9.07 16.53
N CYS A 68 -0.60 -9.52 17.76
CA CYS A 68 0.57 -9.13 18.54
C CYS A 68 1.79 -10.06 18.40
N SER A 69 1.67 -11.11 17.58
CA SER A 69 2.75 -12.08 17.39
C SER A 69 3.95 -11.50 16.65
N LYS A 70 5.13 -11.60 17.26
CA LYS A 70 6.42 -11.36 16.59
C LYS A 70 6.88 -12.51 15.69
N SER A 71 6.12 -13.61 15.61
CA SER A 71 6.52 -14.82 14.88
C SER A 71 6.79 -14.57 13.39
N VAL A 72 6.14 -13.57 12.79
CA VAL A 72 6.38 -13.14 11.40
C VAL A 72 7.79 -12.61 11.15
N PHE A 73 8.46 -12.11 12.18
CA PHE A 73 9.84 -11.62 12.11
C PHE A 73 10.88 -12.69 12.49
N ILE A 74 10.43 -13.82 13.02
CA ILE A 74 11.31 -14.88 13.54
C ILE A 74 11.37 -16.06 12.58
N HIS A 75 10.22 -16.54 12.09
CA HIS A 75 10.20 -17.68 11.17
C HIS A 75 10.92 -17.34 9.85
N PRO A 76 11.87 -18.16 9.38
CA PRO A 76 12.74 -17.82 8.25
C PRO A 76 11.98 -17.38 6.99
N VAL A 77 10.92 -18.12 6.64
CA VAL A 77 10.10 -17.82 5.45
C VAL A 77 9.33 -16.52 5.63
N SER A 78 8.61 -16.36 6.76
CA SER A 78 7.84 -15.13 7.01
C SER A 78 8.74 -13.91 7.12
N LYS A 79 9.90 -14.04 7.78
CA LYS A 79 10.89 -12.98 7.94
C LYS A 79 11.39 -12.48 6.59
N LEU A 80 11.70 -13.40 5.66
CA LEU A 80 12.09 -13.05 4.30
C LEU A 80 10.98 -12.25 3.60
N TRP A 81 9.73 -12.70 3.68
CA TRP A 81 8.61 -12.00 3.04
C TRP A 81 8.30 -10.64 3.69
N MET A 82 8.47 -10.50 5.00
CA MET A 82 8.38 -9.21 5.69
C MET A 82 9.48 -8.25 5.23
N TYR A 83 10.72 -8.73 5.08
CA TYR A 83 11.82 -7.93 4.55
C TYR A 83 11.55 -7.50 3.10
N LEU A 84 11.17 -8.45 2.24
CA LEU A 84 10.84 -8.18 0.84
C LEU A 84 9.66 -7.21 0.71
N PHE A 85 8.66 -7.29 1.59
CA PHE A 85 7.55 -6.34 1.64
C PHE A 85 8.03 -4.90 1.87
N ILE A 86 8.97 -4.68 2.79
CA ILE A 86 9.51 -3.35 3.04
C ILE A 86 10.35 -2.84 1.87
N VAL A 87 11.18 -3.72 1.30
CA VAL A 87 11.93 -3.40 0.09
C VAL A 87 10.98 -3.07 -1.06
N SER A 88 9.84 -3.77 -1.18
CA SER A 88 8.85 -3.49 -2.23
C SER A 88 8.32 -2.07 -2.14
N LYS A 89 8.13 -1.49 -0.94
CA LYS A 89 7.67 -0.10 -0.81
C LYS A 89 8.64 0.91 -1.43
N LEU A 90 9.94 0.61 -1.42
CA LEU A 90 10.94 1.42 -2.12
C LEU A 90 10.90 1.17 -3.64
N VAL A 91 10.72 -0.08 -4.06
CA VAL A 91 10.59 -0.44 -5.47
C VAL A 91 9.35 0.22 -6.09
N GLU A 92 8.22 0.21 -5.38
CA GLU A 92 6.94 0.80 -5.77
C GLU A 92 7.04 2.32 -6.03
N LEU A 93 8.06 3.01 -5.51
CA LEU A 93 8.36 4.40 -5.88
C LEU A 93 8.62 4.57 -7.40
N GLY A 94 9.02 3.48 -8.07
CA GLY A 94 9.14 3.40 -9.52
C GLY A 94 7.84 3.68 -10.27
N ASP A 95 6.66 3.42 -9.67
CA ASP A 95 5.37 3.75 -10.26
C ASP A 95 5.25 5.26 -10.54
N THR A 96 5.75 6.07 -9.60
CA THR A 96 5.79 7.52 -9.74
C THR A 96 6.69 7.94 -10.91
N LEU A 97 7.82 7.26 -11.11
CA LEU A 97 8.69 7.52 -12.27
C LEU A 97 7.95 7.24 -13.58
N PHE A 98 7.24 6.12 -13.70
CA PHE A 98 6.43 5.82 -14.88
C PHE A 98 5.34 6.86 -15.13
N ILE A 99 4.69 7.37 -14.09
CA ILE A 99 3.68 8.44 -14.20
C ILE A 99 4.31 9.72 -14.75
N VAL A 100 5.42 10.16 -14.16
CA VAL A 100 6.10 11.40 -14.55
C VAL A 100 6.68 11.31 -15.96
N LEU A 101 7.36 10.21 -16.30
CA LEU A 101 7.95 9.99 -17.64
C LEU A 101 6.89 9.91 -18.76
N ARG A 102 5.68 9.47 -18.42
CA ARG A 102 4.53 9.43 -19.36
C ARG A 102 3.72 10.73 -19.37
N LYS A 103 4.15 11.77 -18.64
CA LYS A 103 3.41 13.03 -18.45
C LYS A 103 1.97 12.82 -17.96
N LYS A 104 1.74 11.82 -17.11
CA LYS A 104 0.45 11.61 -16.48
C LYS A 104 0.36 12.43 -15.19
N LYS A 105 -0.85 12.81 -14.80
CA LYS A 105 -1.08 13.61 -13.60
C LYS A 105 -0.75 12.78 -12.36
N LEU A 106 0.30 13.19 -11.65
CA LEU A 106 0.61 12.65 -10.32
C LEU A 106 -0.42 13.19 -9.33
N THR A 107 -1.24 12.32 -8.75
CA THR A 107 -2.26 12.72 -7.77
C THR A 107 -1.64 12.84 -6.39
N PHE A 108 -2.22 13.71 -5.54
CA PHE A 108 -1.78 13.87 -4.15
C PHE A 108 -1.81 12.54 -3.39
N VAL A 109 -2.91 11.79 -3.52
CA VAL A 109 -3.10 10.49 -2.86
C VAL A 109 -1.97 9.51 -3.21
N HIS A 110 -1.55 9.47 -4.48
CA HIS A 110 -0.50 8.57 -4.94
C HIS A 110 0.83 8.83 -4.25
N TRP A 111 1.40 10.02 -4.42
CA TRP A 111 2.75 10.28 -3.89
C TRP A 111 2.75 10.35 -2.36
N TYR A 112 1.67 10.83 -1.73
CA TYR A 112 1.50 10.84 -0.29
C TYR A 112 1.49 9.42 0.29
N HIS A 113 0.70 8.52 -0.31
CA HIS A 113 0.66 7.10 0.07
C HIS A 113 2.02 6.43 -0.07
N HIS A 114 2.66 6.54 -1.24
CA HIS A 114 3.94 5.86 -1.48
C HIS A 114 5.05 6.35 -0.54
N LEU A 115 5.11 7.66 -0.28
CA LEU A 115 6.08 8.24 0.64
C LEU A 115 5.83 7.78 2.09
N THR A 116 4.60 7.94 2.58
CA THR A 116 4.25 7.58 3.96
C THR A 116 4.36 6.09 4.21
N ALA A 117 3.94 5.24 3.26
CA ALA A 117 4.06 3.79 3.34
C ALA A 117 5.53 3.33 3.39
N ALA A 118 6.42 3.93 2.60
CA ALA A 118 7.85 3.61 2.63
C ALA A 118 8.49 4.03 3.97
N VAL A 119 8.20 5.25 4.45
CA VAL A 119 8.76 5.76 5.71
C VAL A 119 8.24 4.97 6.91
N VAL A 120 6.91 4.90 7.08
CA VAL A 120 6.29 4.20 8.21
C VAL A 120 6.58 2.71 8.16
N GLY A 121 6.59 2.10 6.97
CA GLY A 121 6.94 0.69 6.79
C GLY A 121 8.36 0.38 7.28
N TRP A 122 9.34 1.20 6.92
CA TRP A 122 10.73 1.01 7.35
C TRP A 122 10.89 1.06 8.88
N TYR A 123 10.26 2.06 9.51
CA TYR A 123 10.26 2.20 10.97
C TYR A 123 9.52 1.02 11.63
N SER A 124 8.35 0.65 11.10
CA SER A 124 7.54 -0.47 11.60
C SER A 124 8.29 -1.80 11.59
N TYR A 125 9.07 -2.06 10.55
CA TYR A 125 9.90 -3.27 10.44
C TYR A 125 11.09 -3.25 11.39
N SER A 126 11.73 -2.09 11.56
CA SER A 126 12.88 -1.93 12.46
C SER A 126 12.49 -2.16 13.93
N GLU A 127 11.30 -1.73 14.32
CA GLU A 127 10.77 -1.91 15.68
C GLU A 127 9.97 -3.21 15.89
N MET A 128 9.80 -4.03 14.84
CA MET A 128 9.03 -5.28 14.86
C MET A 128 7.65 -5.10 15.51
N ILE A 129 6.91 -4.12 15.01
CA ILE A 129 5.66 -3.66 15.64
C ILE A 129 4.57 -4.72 15.57
N ALA A 130 3.68 -4.70 16.57
CA ALA A 130 2.44 -5.47 16.52
C ALA A 130 1.59 -5.09 15.29
N GLY A 131 0.83 -6.05 14.76
CA GLY A 131 -0.04 -5.87 13.60
C GLY A 131 0.67 -5.99 12.24
N ALA A 132 2.00 -5.97 12.19
CA ALA A 132 2.76 -5.99 10.95
C ALA A 132 2.46 -7.20 10.04
N GLY A 133 2.16 -8.36 10.64
CA GLY A 133 1.75 -9.57 9.91
C GLY A 133 0.46 -9.37 9.11
N TRP A 134 -0.61 -8.92 9.77
CA TRP A 134 -1.89 -8.63 9.12
C TRP A 134 -1.81 -7.47 8.12
N ILE A 135 -1.06 -6.41 8.45
CA ILE A 135 -0.81 -5.29 7.52
C ILE A 135 -0.18 -5.80 6.24
N THR A 136 0.87 -6.61 6.36
CA THR A 136 1.59 -7.16 5.21
C THR A 136 0.71 -8.12 4.41
N ALA A 137 -0.01 -9.01 5.08
CA ALA A 137 -0.87 -10.00 4.44
C ALA A 137 -1.99 -9.34 3.61
N LEU A 138 -2.71 -8.39 4.21
CA LEU A 138 -3.79 -7.66 3.55
C LEU A 138 -3.27 -6.74 2.45
N ASN A 139 -2.13 -6.06 2.67
CA ASN A 139 -1.53 -5.21 1.65
C ASN A 139 -1.12 -6.02 0.42
N PHE A 140 -0.46 -7.18 0.60
CA PHE A 140 -0.12 -8.06 -0.52
C PHE A 140 -1.36 -8.51 -1.30
N SER A 141 -2.44 -8.89 -0.61
CA SER A 141 -3.68 -9.30 -1.27
C SER A 141 -4.28 -8.17 -2.13
N VAL A 142 -4.41 -6.97 -1.58
CA VAL A 142 -4.96 -5.82 -2.32
C VAL A 142 -4.01 -5.36 -3.42
N HIS A 143 -2.69 -5.37 -3.20
CA HIS A 143 -1.73 -5.03 -4.25
C HIS A 143 -1.72 -6.04 -5.38
N ALA A 144 -1.90 -7.33 -5.11
CA ALA A 144 -2.05 -8.33 -6.17
C ALA A 144 -3.24 -7.98 -7.06
N LEU A 145 -4.37 -7.55 -6.49
CA LEU A 145 -5.54 -7.10 -7.25
C LEU A 145 -5.27 -5.79 -8.03
N THR A 146 -4.72 -4.78 -7.37
CA THR A 146 -4.45 -3.47 -7.99
C THR A 146 -3.42 -3.57 -9.13
N TYR A 147 -2.31 -4.26 -8.93
CA TYR A 147 -1.31 -4.44 -9.99
C TYR A 147 -1.78 -5.36 -11.11
N SER A 148 -2.65 -6.34 -10.83
CA SER A 148 -3.28 -7.13 -11.89
C SER A 148 -4.11 -6.24 -12.81
N TYR A 149 -4.89 -5.34 -12.24
CA TYR A 149 -5.63 -4.33 -13.00
C TYR A 149 -4.70 -3.40 -13.79
N TYR A 150 -3.60 -2.92 -13.20
CA TYR A 150 -2.63 -2.10 -13.92
C TYR A 150 -1.92 -2.85 -15.06
N THR A 151 -1.66 -4.14 -14.88
CA THR A 151 -1.08 -4.99 -15.92
C THR A 151 -2.01 -5.08 -17.12
N VAL A 152 -3.29 -5.43 -16.90
CA VAL A 152 -4.30 -5.57 -17.96
C VAL A 152 -4.56 -4.23 -18.66
N THR A 153 -4.67 -3.13 -17.91
CA THR A 153 -4.86 -1.80 -18.50
C THR A 153 -3.62 -1.31 -19.24
N ALA A 154 -2.40 -1.65 -18.80
CA ALA A 154 -1.16 -1.36 -19.52
C ALA A 154 -1.04 -2.19 -20.82
N MET A 155 -1.57 -3.41 -20.86
CA MET A 155 -1.75 -4.18 -22.10
C MET A 155 -2.78 -3.53 -23.04
N GLY A 156 -3.47 -2.46 -22.61
CA GLY A 156 -4.48 -1.69 -23.33
C GLY A 156 -5.79 -2.43 -23.55
N ILE A 157 -6.03 -3.45 -22.75
CA ILE A 157 -7.33 -4.10 -22.63
C ILE A 157 -8.22 -3.13 -21.85
N ARG A 158 -9.42 -2.85 -22.37
CA ARG A 158 -10.41 -2.03 -21.69
C ARG A 158 -11.04 -2.86 -20.58
N VAL A 159 -10.87 -2.42 -19.35
CA VAL A 159 -11.44 -3.07 -18.16
C VAL A 159 -12.72 -2.33 -17.76
N PRO A 160 -13.83 -3.04 -17.44
CA PRO A 160 -15.06 -2.40 -17.00
C PRO A 160 -14.86 -1.59 -15.71
N SER A 161 -15.56 -0.45 -15.61
CA SER A 161 -15.50 0.44 -14.45
C SER A 161 -15.86 -0.25 -13.13
N SER A 162 -16.69 -1.30 -13.16
CA SER A 162 -17.07 -2.09 -11.99
C SER A 162 -15.85 -2.71 -11.28
N ILE A 163 -14.84 -3.16 -12.05
CA ILE A 163 -13.61 -3.73 -11.46
C ILE A 163 -12.81 -2.63 -10.76
N ALA A 164 -12.72 -1.43 -11.34
CA ALA A 164 -12.05 -0.30 -10.71
C ALA A 164 -12.74 0.13 -9.41
N ILE A 165 -14.08 0.06 -9.35
CA ILE A 165 -14.86 0.28 -8.13
C ILE A 165 -14.51 -0.78 -7.08
N ILE A 166 -14.54 -2.07 -7.43
CA ILE A 166 -14.20 -3.16 -6.51
C ILE A 166 -12.80 -2.99 -5.92
N ILE A 167 -11.82 -2.62 -6.74
CA ILE A 167 -10.44 -2.40 -6.27
C ILE A 167 -10.38 -1.23 -5.30
N THR A 168 -11.01 -0.10 -5.64
CA THR A 168 -11.02 1.09 -4.75
C THR A 168 -11.75 0.79 -3.45
N THR A 169 -12.87 0.06 -3.49
CA THR A 169 -13.59 -0.39 -2.31
C THR A 169 -12.75 -1.34 -1.47
N SER A 170 -12.00 -2.26 -2.09
CA SER A 170 -11.10 -3.17 -1.38
C SER A 170 -9.98 -2.41 -0.64
N GLN A 171 -9.42 -1.37 -1.27
CA GLN A 171 -8.43 -0.48 -0.64
C GLN A 171 -9.02 0.27 0.55
N MET A 172 -10.26 0.76 0.44
CA MET A 172 -10.96 1.42 1.55
C MET A 172 -11.22 0.46 2.71
N VAL A 173 -11.73 -0.74 2.43
CA VAL A 173 -11.95 -1.78 3.45
C VAL A 173 -10.65 -2.15 4.15
N GLN A 174 -9.54 -2.26 3.40
CA GLN A 174 -8.21 -2.50 3.98
C GLN A 174 -7.80 -1.38 4.95
N MET A 175 -7.93 -0.11 4.56
CA MET A 175 -7.55 1.01 5.43
C MET A 175 -8.42 1.07 6.69
N THR A 176 -9.73 0.83 6.56
CA THR A 176 -10.63 0.70 7.72
C THR A 176 -10.19 -0.44 8.65
N GLY A 177 -9.83 -1.60 8.10
CA GLY A 177 -9.31 -2.72 8.87
C GLY A 177 -8.03 -2.36 9.65
N PHE A 178 -7.13 -1.58 9.05
CA PHE A 178 -5.91 -1.11 9.73
C PHE A 178 -6.20 -0.12 10.86
N VAL A 179 -7.16 0.79 10.68
CA VAL A 179 -7.61 1.69 11.74
C VAL A 179 -8.21 0.90 12.92
N ILE A 180 -9.11 -0.04 12.64
CA ILE A 180 -9.71 -0.91 13.67
C ILE A 180 -8.62 -1.72 14.40
N MET A 181 -7.65 -2.26 13.67
CA MET A 181 -6.55 -3.01 14.27
C MET A 181 -5.68 -2.12 15.17
N ASN A 182 -5.40 -0.87 14.79
CA ASN A 182 -4.68 0.06 15.66
C ASN A 182 -5.45 0.39 16.94
N ILE A 183 -6.79 0.48 16.88
CA ILE A 183 -7.64 0.64 18.07
C ILE A 183 -7.48 -0.57 19.01
N PHE A 184 -7.52 -1.79 18.47
CA PHE A 184 -7.27 -2.98 19.29
C PHE A 184 -5.87 -3.00 19.90
N ILE A 185 -4.84 -2.65 19.12
CA ILE A 185 -3.45 -2.57 19.61
C ILE A 185 -3.33 -1.52 20.72
N PHE A 186 -4.02 -0.38 20.62
CA PHE A 186 -4.05 0.64 21.67
C PHE A 186 -4.57 0.07 22.99
N PHE A 187 -5.68 -0.69 22.96
CA PHE A 187 -6.23 -1.31 24.16
C PHE A 187 -5.35 -2.44 24.72
N TRP A 188 -4.64 -3.17 23.87
CA TRP A 188 -3.82 -4.31 24.29
C TRP A 188 -2.37 -3.97 24.61
N LYS A 189 -1.94 -2.71 24.45
CA LYS A 189 -0.55 -2.30 24.71
C LYS A 189 -0.16 -2.52 26.18
N ASP A 190 -1.09 -2.30 27.11
CA ASP A 190 -0.82 -2.34 28.56
C ASP A 190 -0.68 -3.76 29.09
N ASP A 191 -1.24 -4.73 28.37
CA ASP A 191 -1.14 -6.15 28.71
C ASP A 191 0.26 -6.74 28.45
N LYS A 192 1.23 -5.94 27.97
CA LYS A 192 2.60 -6.35 27.58
C LYS A 192 2.67 -7.41 26.48
N VAL A 193 1.53 -7.86 25.94
CA VAL A 193 1.45 -8.83 24.83
C VAL A 193 1.85 -8.20 23.50
N CYS A 194 1.58 -6.89 23.33
CA CYS A 194 1.74 -6.18 22.07
C CYS A 194 2.87 -5.17 22.16
N HIS A 195 3.96 -5.41 21.42
CA HIS A 195 5.09 -4.49 21.37
C HIS A 195 4.81 -3.39 20.32
N ILE A 196 4.57 -2.17 20.80
CA ILE A 196 4.50 -0.97 19.96
C ILE A 196 4.89 0.26 20.79
N THR A 197 5.61 1.20 20.17
CA THR A 197 5.93 2.49 20.80
C THR A 197 4.80 3.49 20.55
N TRP A 198 4.58 4.42 21.49
CA TRP A 198 3.58 5.48 21.34
C TRP A 198 3.75 6.31 20.05
N PRO A 199 4.96 6.77 19.69
CA PRO A 199 5.16 7.51 18.45
C PRO A 199 4.76 6.70 17.21
N MET A 200 5.03 5.39 17.21
CA MET A 200 4.67 4.52 16.08
C MET A 200 3.17 4.32 15.99
N LEU A 201 2.50 4.05 17.11
CA LEU A 201 1.04 3.87 17.15
C LEU A 201 0.31 5.14 16.66
N LEU A 202 0.78 6.32 17.07
CA LEU A 202 0.24 7.60 16.60
C LEU A 202 0.53 7.81 15.11
N SER A 203 1.75 7.52 14.66
CA SER A 203 2.15 7.68 13.27
C SER A 203 1.38 6.76 12.32
N THR A 204 1.22 5.48 12.66
CA THR A 204 0.44 4.53 11.86
C THR A 204 -1.04 4.90 11.86
N SER A 205 -1.60 5.28 13.00
CA SER A 205 -3.00 5.71 13.11
C SER A 205 -3.27 6.97 12.28
N TRP A 206 -2.37 7.95 12.33
CA TRP A 206 -2.45 9.14 11.49
C TRP A 206 -2.43 8.79 10.00
N VAL A 207 -1.47 7.98 9.56
CA VAL A 207 -1.35 7.61 8.14
C VAL A 207 -2.55 6.82 7.65
N TYR A 208 -3.03 5.81 8.39
CA TYR A 208 -4.17 5.01 7.96
C TYR A 208 -5.47 5.81 7.93
N THR A 209 -5.67 6.71 8.91
CA THR A 209 -6.86 7.57 8.96
C THR A 209 -6.85 8.59 7.82
N THR A 210 -5.74 9.28 7.60
CA THR A 210 -5.60 10.25 6.51
C THR A 210 -5.76 9.60 5.14
N LEU A 211 -5.17 8.41 4.92
CA LEU A 211 -5.34 7.65 3.70
C LEU A 211 -6.80 7.22 3.49
N LEU A 212 -7.48 6.72 4.53
CA LEU A 212 -8.89 6.36 4.44
C LEU A 212 -9.74 7.55 3.98
N LEU A 213 -9.55 8.72 4.59
CA LEU A 213 -10.26 9.95 4.20
C LEU A 213 -9.98 10.36 2.76
N LEU A 214 -8.71 10.27 2.32
CA LEU A 214 -8.31 10.57 0.95
C LEU A 214 -8.94 9.60 -0.07
N PHE A 215 -8.98 8.31 0.24
CA PHE A 215 -9.64 7.30 -0.60
C PHE A 215 -11.16 7.49 -0.64
N CYS A 216 -11.79 7.80 0.49
CA CYS A 216 -13.20 8.17 0.54
C CYS A 216 -13.47 9.37 -0.38
N ASN A 217 -12.71 10.45 -0.24
CA ASN A 217 -12.85 11.65 -1.07
C ASN A 217 -12.65 11.34 -2.57
N PHE A 218 -11.64 10.54 -2.91
CA PHE A 218 -11.41 10.07 -4.26
C PHE A 218 -12.60 9.27 -4.81
N PHE A 219 -13.16 8.36 -4.01
CA PHE A 219 -14.31 7.55 -4.36
C PHE A 219 -15.56 8.41 -4.60
N PHE A 220 -15.88 9.31 -3.67
CA PHE A 220 -17.00 10.24 -3.80
C PHE A 220 -16.88 11.07 -5.08
N LYS A 221 -15.72 11.67 -5.32
CA LYS A 221 -15.50 12.53 -6.49
C LYS A 221 -15.56 11.78 -7.81
N THR A 222 -15.02 10.57 -7.87
CA THR A 222 -14.87 9.81 -9.11
C THR A 222 -16.13 9.04 -9.47
N TYR A 223 -16.78 8.40 -8.49
CA TYR A 223 -17.87 7.46 -8.74
C TYR A 223 -19.26 8.01 -8.38
N LEU A 224 -19.36 8.89 -7.38
CA LEU A 224 -20.67 9.40 -6.94
C LEU A 224 -20.98 10.78 -7.53
N SER A 225 -20.02 11.71 -7.53
CA SER A 225 -20.19 13.03 -8.13
C SER A 225 -20.19 13.01 -9.66
N GLY A 226 -19.43 12.10 -10.29
CA GLY A 226 -19.41 11.92 -11.74
C GLY A 226 -20.76 11.44 -12.31
N THR A 227 -21.45 10.55 -11.60
CA THR A 227 -22.76 10.02 -11.98
C THR A 227 -23.87 11.08 -11.89
N ARG A 228 -23.71 12.09 -11.02
CA ARG A 228 -24.64 13.23 -10.90
C ARG A 228 -24.64 14.14 -12.14
N LYS A 229 -23.53 14.23 -12.89
CA LYS A 229 -23.46 15.01 -14.14
C LYS A 229 -24.15 14.33 -15.32
N SER A 230 -24.34 13.01 -15.30
CA SER A 230 -25.00 12.27 -16.38
C SER A 230 -26.52 12.12 -16.21
N LYS A 231 -27.08 12.50 -15.05
CA LYS A 231 -28.53 12.44 -14.78
C LYS A 231 -29.20 13.83 -14.78
N GLY A 232 -28.52 14.85 -15.29
CA GLY A 232 -28.97 16.24 -15.28
C GLY A 232 -28.71 16.99 -16.59
N GLN A 233 -28.58 16.28 -17.71
CA GLN A 233 -28.64 16.83 -19.07
C GLN A 233 -29.60 15.99 -19.89
#